data_AF-A0A4Y2FTF7-F1
#
_entry.id   AF-A0A4Y2FTF7-F1
#
_cell.length_a   1.000
_cell.length_b   1.000
_cell.length_c   1.000
_cell.angle_alpha   90.00
_cell.angle_beta   90.00
_cell.angle_gamma   90.00
#
_symmetry.space_group_name_H-M   'P 1'
#
loop_
_entity.id
_entity.type
_entity.pdbx_description
1 polymer ?
#
loop_
_entity_poly.entity_id
_entity_poly.type
_entity_poly.pdbx_seq_one_letter_code
_entity_poly.pdbx_strand_id
1 'polypeptide(L)'
;MPLPTTWHLWSVVGGLEILKNYINKCSKHPDWDPPLHVVAKTEFIKFRIWAGHVNLYTDILGNIQLDNNISIKNIPSSSKFVILNENISNADFEVYADGSRIEDETGFAVCILQENNNIENHLYKLKSQNSAFQAELAAIHCAVNWAASKNVSINIHTDSLSSIAAIKSASTRSSFVNNIKQDLVKIKHLVGLSWVKAHVGIQGNKLADQQAKLATTTGVDTIIPAPRSCVKRILNKLMIKEWNDYWRQYNSTSGARGREYLEHVGDADHYTFSCSLTEKFHLVKPADAHKRAWFQNLINNSQALNNKLKEAFMISGDVCDSLTQAV
;
A
#
# COMPACT_ATOMS: atom_id res chain seq x y z
N MET A 1 22.95 -25.86 2.70
CA MET A 1 22.95 -25.46 1.28
C MET A 1 23.17 -23.96 1.20
N PRO A 2 24.15 -23.45 0.43
CA PRO A 2 24.31 -22.01 0.30
C PRO A 2 23.13 -21.45 -0.50
N LEU A 3 22.53 -20.37 0.01
CA LEU A 3 21.45 -19.64 -0.64
C LEU A 3 21.93 -19.09 -2.01
N PRO A 4 21.07 -19.05 -3.05
CA PRO A 4 21.47 -18.59 -4.37
C PRO A 4 21.94 -17.13 -4.33
N THR A 5 23.10 -16.88 -4.94
CA THR A 5 23.80 -15.59 -5.10
C THR A 5 22.97 -14.46 -5.73
N THR A 6 21.78 -14.75 -6.24
CA THR A 6 20.81 -13.75 -6.73
C THR A 6 20.05 -13.03 -5.60
N TRP A 7 20.05 -13.56 -4.37
CA TRP A 7 19.44 -12.90 -3.20
C TRP A 7 20.27 -11.74 -2.64
N HIS A 8 21.60 -11.77 -2.84
CA HIS A 8 22.50 -10.70 -2.39
C HIS A 8 22.42 -9.42 -3.22
N LEU A 9 21.92 -9.47 -4.45
CA LEU A 9 21.76 -8.29 -5.31
C LEU A 9 20.41 -7.59 -5.08
N TRP A 10 19.35 -8.31 -4.71
CA TRP A 10 18.01 -7.73 -4.55
C TRP A 10 17.72 -7.16 -3.15
N SER A 11 18.32 -7.71 -2.09
CA SER A 11 18.27 -7.09 -0.74
C SER A 11 19.05 -5.77 -0.69
N VAL A 12 20.08 -5.64 -1.51
CA VAL A 12 20.95 -4.46 -1.61
C VAL A 12 20.29 -3.35 -2.43
N VAL A 13 19.65 -3.68 -3.55
CA VAL A 13 18.90 -2.70 -4.35
C VAL A 13 17.69 -2.16 -3.60
N GLY A 14 16.96 -2.99 -2.85
CA GLY A 14 15.84 -2.55 -2.02
C GLY A 14 16.25 -1.56 -0.91
N GLY A 15 17.31 -1.88 -0.16
CA GLY A 15 17.86 -0.99 0.88
C GLY A 15 18.44 0.32 0.33
N LEU A 16 19.10 0.29 -0.83
CA LEU A 16 19.57 1.49 -1.52
C LEU A 16 18.41 2.36 -2.01
N GLU A 17 17.34 1.77 -2.54
CA GLU A 17 16.16 2.49 -3.03
C GLU A 17 15.42 3.18 -1.87
N ILE A 18 15.33 2.50 -0.73
CA ILE A 18 14.81 3.02 0.54
C ILE A 18 15.62 4.24 0.99
N LEU A 19 16.94 4.12 1.00
CA LEU A 19 17.87 5.17 1.40
C LEU A 19 17.84 6.36 0.42
N LYS A 20 17.78 6.10 -0.89
CA LYS A 20 17.61 7.14 -1.92
C LYS A 20 16.29 7.88 -1.77
N ASN A 21 15.20 7.17 -1.48
CA ASN A 21 13.90 7.78 -1.22
C ASN A 21 13.89 8.63 0.05
N TYR A 22 14.58 8.19 1.11
CA TYR A 22 14.78 8.96 2.33
C TYR A 22 15.60 10.24 2.05
N ILE A 23 16.77 10.14 1.44
CA ILE A 23 17.64 11.28 1.14
C ILE A 23 16.92 12.29 0.22
N ASN A 24 16.17 11.82 -0.78
CA ASN A 24 15.38 12.69 -1.65
C ASN A 24 14.26 13.42 -0.88
N LYS A 25 13.67 12.79 0.13
CA LYS A 25 12.63 13.40 0.97
C LYS A 25 13.22 14.45 1.92
N CYS A 26 14.34 14.13 2.57
CA CYS A 26 15.08 15.06 3.42
C CYS A 26 15.62 16.28 2.66
N SER A 27 15.98 16.11 1.38
CA SER A 27 16.46 17.22 0.54
C SER A 27 15.39 18.28 0.22
N LYS A 28 14.10 18.01 0.49
CA LYS A 28 12.98 18.88 0.14
C LYS A 28 12.39 19.62 1.35
N HIS A 29 12.46 19.06 2.56
CA HIS A 29 11.86 19.63 3.77
C HIS A 29 12.70 19.32 5.02
N PRO A 30 13.74 20.10 5.33
CA PRO A 30 14.73 19.78 6.36
C PRO A 30 14.24 19.85 7.83
N ASP A 31 13.15 20.56 8.11
CA ASP A 31 12.78 20.92 9.50
C ASP A 31 11.76 19.97 10.17
N TRP A 32 11.38 18.86 9.53
CA TRP A 32 10.32 17.97 10.04
C TRP A 32 10.52 16.49 9.71
N ASP A 33 11.76 16.02 9.75
CA ASP A 33 12.10 14.65 9.38
C ASP A 33 12.22 13.71 10.60
N PRO A 34 11.59 12.52 10.57
CA PRO A 34 11.82 11.49 11.58
C PRO A 34 13.29 11.05 11.59
N PRO A 35 13.84 10.63 12.75
CA PRO A 35 15.22 10.18 12.86
C PRO A 35 15.51 9.05 11.87
N LEU A 36 16.69 9.09 11.25
CA LEU A 36 17.12 8.13 10.23
C LEU A 36 16.94 6.67 10.67
N HIS A 37 17.22 6.36 11.94
CA HIS A 37 17.07 5.01 12.48
C HIS A 37 15.61 4.53 12.53
N VAL A 38 14.65 5.43 12.82
CA VAL A 38 13.21 5.12 12.83
C VAL A 38 12.71 4.84 11.40
N VAL A 39 13.16 5.65 10.44
CA VAL A 39 12.80 5.44 9.02
C VAL A 39 13.42 4.16 8.48
N ALA A 40 14.70 3.91 8.77
CA ALA A 40 15.39 2.69 8.34
C ALA A 40 14.75 1.42 8.93
N LYS A 41 14.39 1.43 10.22
CA LYS A 41 13.65 0.35 10.88
C LYS A 41 12.31 0.10 10.18
N THR A 42 11.54 1.15 9.93
CA THR A 42 10.22 1.08 9.26
C THR A 42 10.31 0.45 7.88
N GLU A 43 11.29 0.87 7.09
CA GLU A 43 11.49 0.39 5.73
C GLU A 43 12.08 -1.03 5.68
N PHE A 44 12.91 -1.40 6.65
CA PHE A 44 13.37 -2.79 6.84
C PHE A 44 12.21 -3.74 7.16
N ILE A 45 11.34 -3.37 8.10
CA ILE A 45 10.15 -4.17 8.46
C ILE A 45 9.24 -4.35 7.23
N LYS A 46 9.00 -3.27 6.47
CA LYS A 46 8.23 -3.31 5.22
C LYS A 46 8.81 -4.30 4.22
N PHE A 47 10.13 -4.27 4.00
CA PHE A 47 10.82 -5.21 3.12
C PHE A 47 10.65 -6.66 3.57
N ARG A 48 10.85 -6.93 4.87
CA ARG A 48 10.74 -8.29 5.43
C ARG A 48 9.33 -8.86 5.28
N ILE A 49 8.29 -8.05 5.51
CA ILE A 49 6.88 -8.44 5.27
C ILE A 49 6.66 -8.76 3.79
N TRP A 50 7.21 -7.96 2.88
CA TRP A 50 7.09 -8.19 1.43
C TRP A 50 7.84 -9.42 0.94
N ALA A 51 8.96 -9.77 1.58
CA ALA A 51 9.71 -10.99 1.34
C ALA A 51 9.05 -12.26 1.93
N GLY A 52 7.88 -12.14 2.54
CA GLY A 52 7.10 -13.27 3.03
C GLY A 52 7.29 -13.59 4.52
N HIS A 53 8.05 -12.77 5.26
CA HIS A 53 8.26 -12.96 6.69
C HIS A 53 7.15 -12.31 7.55
N VAL A 54 5.90 -12.36 7.10
CA VAL A 54 4.75 -11.70 7.74
C VAL A 54 4.56 -12.20 9.18
N ASN A 55 4.79 -13.49 9.42
CA ASN A 55 4.62 -14.13 10.72
C ASN A 55 5.57 -13.60 11.82
N LEU A 56 6.66 -12.92 11.44
CA LEU A 56 7.58 -12.29 12.41
C LEU A 56 7.08 -10.93 12.89
N TYR A 57 5.99 -10.41 12.32
CA TYR A 57 5.45 -9.07 12.61
C TYR A 57 3.97 -9.12 12.99
N THR A 58 3.53 -10.22 13.61
CA THR A 58 2.16 -10.38 14.11
C THR A 58 1.81 -9.32 15.15
N ASP A 59 2.77 -8.82 15.93
CA ASP A 59 2.53 -7.74 16.89
C ASP A 59 2.19 -6.40 16.21
N ILE A 60 2.63 -6.23 14.96
CA ILE A 60 2.40 -5.02 14.15
C ILE A 60 1.14 -5.18 13.28
N LEU A 61 0.97 -6.36 12.68
CA LEU A 61 -0.07 -6.62 11.69
C LEU A 61 -1.30 -7.32 12.28
N GLY A 62 -1.22 -7.82 13.50
CA GLY A 62 -2.25 -8.68 14.08
C GLY A 62 -2.58 -9.86 13.16
N ASN A 63 -3.88 -10.13 13.01
CA ASN A 63 -4.43 -11.19 12.16
C ASN A 63 -4.82 -10.69 10.74
N ILE A 64 -4.15 -9.65 10.22
CA ILE A 64 -4.45 -9.12 8.89
C ILE A 64 -4.05 -10.15 7.82
N GLN A 65 -5.05 -10.69 7.12
CA GLN A 65 -4.83 -11.51 5.93
C GLN A 65 -4.49 -10.61 4.74
N LEU A 66 -3.24 -10.61 4.30
CA LEU A 66 -2.78 -9.83 3.16
C LEU A 66 -3.08 -10.53 1.83
N ASP A 67 -3.35 -9.73 0.80
CA ASP A 67 -3.37 -10.20 -0.59
C ASP A 67 -1.99 -10.74 -0.98
N ASN A 68 -1.96 -11.76 -1.82
CA ASN A 68 -0.76 -12.45 -2.25
C ASN A 68 -0.31 -11.97 -3.63
N ASN A 69 1.00 -11.78 -3.81
CA ASN A 69 1.56 -11.41 -5.11
C ASN A 69 2.00 -12.66 -5.85
N ILE A 70 1.37 -12.94 -6.98
CA ILE A 70 1.76 -14.03 -7.87
C ILE A 70 2.85 -13.52 -8.82
N SER A 71 3.81 -14.37 -9.16
CA SER A 71 4.75 -14.09 -10.24
C SER A 71 3.99 -14.06 -11.57
N ILE A 72 4.19 -13.01 -12.38
CA ILE A 72 3.55 -12.88 -13.71
C ILE A 72 3.89 -14.09 -14.61
N LYS A 73 5.06 -14.70 -14.41
CA LYS A 73 5.49 -15.91 -15.12
C LYS A 73 4.60 -17.12 -14.83
N ASN A 74 3.98 -17.17 -13.65
CA ASN A 74 3.15 -18.26 -13.18
C ASN A 74 1.67 -18.07 -13.53
N ILE A 75 1.30 -16.92 -14.10
CA ILE A 75 -0.07 -16.66 -14.54
C ILE A 75 -0.22 -17.21 -15.97
N PRO A 76 -1.21 -18.09 -16.24
CA PRO A 76 -1.47 -18.60 -17.59
C PRO A 76 -1.72 -17.46 -18.58
N SER A 77 -1.18 -17.57 -19.80
CA SER A 77 -1.32 -16.51 -20.81
C SER A 77 -2.77 -16.20 -21.16
N SER A 78 -3.65 -17.21 -21.16
CA SER A 78 -5.10 -17.07 -21.37
C SER A 78 -5.81 -16.28 -20.26
N SER A 79 -5.21 -16.15 -19.08
CA SER A 79 -5.75 -15.38 -17.94
C SER A 79 -5.09 -14.00 -17.78
N LYS A 80 -3.99 -13.73 -18.50
CA LYS A 80 -3.29 -12.43 -18.45
C LYS A 80 -4.11 -11.32 -19.07
N PHE A 81 -4.72 -11.59 -20.22
CA PHE A 81 -5.54 -10.62 -20.93
C PHE A 81 -7.01 -10.97 -20.79
N VAL A 82 -7.78 -9.99 -20.35
CA VAL A 82 -9.24 -10.10 -20.26
C VAL A 82 -9.81 -9.13 -21.28
N ILE A 83 -10.37 -9.69 -22.35
CA ILE A 83 -11.12 -8.95 -23.36
C ILE A 83 -12.59 -9.10 -22.99
N LEU A 84 -13.21 -8.01 -22.58
CA LEU A 84 -14.62 -7.91 -22.26
C LEU A 84 -15.28 -6.96 -23.25
N ASN A 85 -16.52 -7.27 -23.60
CA ASN A 85 -17.36 -6.33 -24.31
C ASN A 85 -17.70 -5.16 -23.37
N GLU A 86 -17.78 -3.96 -23.91
CA GLU A 86 -18.20 -2.80 -23.10
C GLU A 86 -19.65 -2.96 -22.65
N ASN A 87 -20.52 -3.43 -23.55
CA ASN A 87 -21.90 -3.78 -23.25
C ASN A 87 -22.32 -5.04 -24.02
N ILE A 88 -23.29 -5.76 -23.47
CA ILE A 88 -24.05 -6.82 -24.12
C ILE A 88 -25.38 -6.21 -24.61
N SER A 89 -25.70 -6.45 -25.87
CA SER A 89 -26.98 -6.05 -26.45
C SER A 89 -28.12 -6.84 -25.81
N ASN A 90 -29.19 -6.17 -25.41
CA ASN A 90 -30.36 -6.77 -24.76
C ASN A 90 -29.99 -7.54 -23.48
N ALA A 91 -29.09 -6.98 -22.66
CA ALA A 91 -28.81 -7.55 -21.35
C ALA A 91 -30.08 -7.56 -20.48
N ASP A 92 -30.22 -8.57 -19.62
CA ASP A 92 -31.36 -8.72 -18.73
C ASP A 92 -31.41 -7.61 -17.67
N PHE A 93 -30.23 -7.17 -17.20
CA PHE A 93 -30.09 -6.15 -16.15
C PHE A 93 -28.95 -5.16 -16.41
N GLU A 94 -29.17 -3.95 -15.92
CA GLU A 94 -28.17 -2.90 -15.83
C GLU A 94 -27.67 -2.84 -14.38
N VAL A 95 -26.37 -3.00 -14.16
CA VAL A 95 -25.77 -3.11 -12.83
C VAL A 95 -24.80 -1.98 -12.60
N TYR A 96 -25.01 -1.20 -11.54
CA TYR A 96 -24.10 -0.13 -11.14
C TYR A 96 -23.31 -0.56 -9.91
N ALA A 97 -21.99 -0.45 -9.99
CA ALA A 97 -21.06 -0.93 -8.98
C ALA A 97 -20.17 0.23 -8.52
N ASP A 98 -20.11 0.43 -7.20
CA ASP A 98 -19.29 1.48 -6.59
C ASP A 98 -18.66 1.01 -5.27
N GLY A 99 -17.48 1.54 -4.98
CA GLY A 99 -16.75 1.31 -3.73
C GLY A 99 -16.38 2.60 -3.03
N SER A 100 -16.74 2.70 -1.74
CA SER A 100 -16.50 3.89 -0.93
C SER A 100 -15.54 3.61 0.24
N ARG A 101 -14.80 4.66 0.61
CA ARG A 101 -14.06 4.71 1.87
C ARG A 101 -14.27 6.07 2.52
N ILE A 102 -14.80 6.05 3.73
CA ILE A 102 -14.99 7.24 4.57
C ILE A 102 -14.16 7.01 5.82
N GLU A 103 -13.17 7.87 6.04
CA GLU A 103 -12.20 7.72 7.13
C GLU A 103 -11.50 6.33 7.11
N ASP A 104 -11.68 5.55 8.18
CA ASP A 104 -11.17 4.19 8.30
C ASP A 104 -12.22 3.11 7.98
N GLU A 105 -13.45 3.48 7.62
CA GLU A 105 -14.52 2.57 7.22
C GLU A 105 -14.56 2.41 5.68
N THR A 106 -14.72 1.19 5.20
CA THR A 106 -14.70 0.88 3.76
C THR A 106 -15.88 -0.03 3.44
N GLY A 107 -16.54 0.21 2.33
CA GLY A 107 -17.72 -0.55 1.92
C GLY A 107 -17.95 -0.43 0.41
N PHE A 108 -18.72 -1.34 -0.14
CA PHE A 108 -19.07 -1.32 -1.55
C PHE A 108 -20.52 -1.69 -1.74
N ALA A 109 -21.08 -1.29 -2.88
CA ALA A 109 -22.43 -1.63 -3.26
C ALA A 109 -22.57 -2.03 -4.72
N VAL A 110 -23.59 -2.84 -4.96
CA VAL A 110 -24.05 -3.23 -6.30
C VAL A 110 -25.55 -2.96 -6.37
N CYS A 111 -25.95 -2.13 -7.33
CA CYS A 111 -27.35 -1.78 -7.59
C CYS A 111 -27.79 -2.42 -8.90
N ILE A 112 -28.82 -3.26 -8.84
CA ILE A 112 -29.34 -4.02 -9.98
C ILE A 112 -30.62 -3.34 -10.44
N LEU A 113 -30.62 -2.93 -11.70
CA LEU A 113 -31.73 -2.25 -12.34
C LEU A 113 -32.28 -3.10 -13.48
N GLN A 114 -33.61 -3.15 -13.58
CA GLN A 114 -34.34 -3.71 -14.72
C GLN A 114 -35.26 -2.63 -15.28
N GLU A 115 -35.18 -2.35 -16.58
CA GLU A 115 -35.98 -1.30 -17.23
C GLU A 115 -35.88 0.07 -16.53
N ASN A 116 -34.67 0.44 -16.08
CA ASN A 116 -34.36 1.65 -15.28
C ASN A 116 -34.95 1.70 -13.86
N ASN A 117 -35.66 0.66 -13.41
CA ASN A 117 -36.14 0.54 -12.04
C ASN A 117 -35.13 -0.21 -11.19
N ASN A 118 -34.81 0.34 -10.02
CA ASN A 118 -33.97 -0.34 -9.05
C ASN A 118 -34.73 -1.49 -8.39
N ILE A 119 -34.27 -2.72 -8.60
CA ILE A 119 -34.97 -3.93 -8.10
C ILE A 119 -34.27 -4.56 -6.89
N GLU A 120 -32.95 -4.47 -6.82
CA GLU A 120 -32.15 -5.15 -5.79
C GLU A 120 -30.85 -4.39 -5.54
N ASN A 121 -30.46 -4.27 -4.28
CA ASN A 121 -29.21 -3.64 -3.85
C ASN A 121 -28.45 -4.56 -2.90
N HIS A 122 -27.16 -4.74 -3.14
CA HIS A 122 -26.27 -5.45 -2.24
C HIS A 122 -25.26 -4.48 -1.65
N LEU A 123 -25.20 -4.42 -0.32
CA LEU A 123 -24.31 -3.53 0.42
C LEU A 123 -23.43 -4.37 1.33
N TYR A 124 -22.12 -4.21 1.19
CA TYR A 124 -21.15 -4.96 1.96
C TYR A 124 -20.13 -4.04 2.62
N LYS A 125 -19.90 -4.29 3.91
CA LYS A 125 -18.90 -3.62 4.70
C LYS A 125 -17.59 -4.40 4.63
N LEU A 126 -16.50 -3.72 4.32
CA LEU A 126 -15.15 -4.30 4.31
C LEU A 126 -14.40 -3.91 5.58
N LYS A 127 -13.30 -4.62 5.85
CA LYS A 127 -12.45 -4.28 6.99
C LYS A 127 -11.73 -2.95 6.75
N SER A 128 -11.40 -2.25 7.84
CA SER A 128 -10.74 -0.94 7.79
C SER A 128 -9.37 -0.92 7.09
N GLN A 129 -8.76 -2.10 6.93
CA GLN A 129 -7.52 -2.28 6.20
C GLN A 129 -7.68 -2.14 4.67
N ASN A 130 -8.87 -2.32 4.13
CA ASN A 130 -9.14 -2.32 2.68
C ASN A 130 -9.20 -0.89 2.10
N SER A 131 -8.77 -0.70 0.86
CA SER A 131 -8.82 0.62 0.20
C SER A 131 -10.12 0.81 -0.59
N ALA A 132 -10.49 2.06 -0.89
CA ALA A 132 -11.59 2.36 -1.85
C ALA A 132 -11.41 1.59 -3.17
N PHE A 133 -10.19 1.57 -3.73
CA PHE A 133 -9.87 0.78 -4.92
C PHE A 133 -10.18 -0.73 -4.80
N GLN A 134 -10.06 -1.32 -3.61
CA GLN A 134 -10.43 -2.72 -3.42
C GLN A 134 -11.95 -2.90 -3.27
N ALA A 135 -12.63 -1.92 -2.67
CA ALA A 135 -14.09 -1.88 -2.59
C ALA A 135 -14.70 -1.85 -4.00
N GLU A 136 -14.14 -1.03 -4.88
CA GLU A 136 -14.53 -0.91 -6.29
C GLU A 136 -14.39 -2.24 -7.05
N LEU A 137 -13.23 -2.88 -6.92
CA LEU A 137 -13.00 -4.21 -7.47
C LEU A 137 -13.93 -5.28 -6.87
N ALA A 138 -14.21 -5.20 -5.57
CA ALA A 138 -15.13 -6.12 -4.89
C ALA A 138 -16.58 -5.93 -5.36
N ALA A 139 -17.00 -4.70 -5.66
CA ALA A 139 -18.30 -4.41 -6.25
C ALA A 139 -18.45 -5.09 -7.62
N ILE A 140 -17.44 -4.94 -8.49
CA ILE A 140 -17.41 -5.63 -9.80
C ILE A 140 -17.46 -7.14 -9.60
N HIS A 141 -16.66 -7.70 -8.68
CA HIS A 141 -16.66 -9.15 -8.43
C HIS A 141 -18.00 -9.65 -7.90
N CYS A 142 -18.66 -8.87 -7.05
CA CYS A 142 -19.99 -9.18 -6.54
C CYS A 142 -21.02 -9.22 -7.67
N ALA A 143 -21.02 -8.23 -8.57
CA ALA A 143 -21.90 -8.21 -9.74
C ALA A 143 -21.68 -9.43 -10.66
N VAL A 144 -20.41 -9.79 -10.89
CA VAL A 144 -20.02 -10.99 -11.67
C VAL A 144 -20.57 -12.27 -11.02
N ASN A 145 -20.38 -12.43 -9.71
CA ASN A 145 -20.87 -13.61 -8.99
C ASN A 145 -22.40 -13.66 -8.95
N TRP A 146 -23.07 -12.50 -8.82
CA TRP A 146 -24.52 -12.41 -8.89
C TRP A 146 -25.03 -12.90 -10.26
N ALA A 147 -24.48 -12.38 -11.37
CA ALA A 147 -24.84 -12.81 -12.72
C ALA A 147 -24.59 -14.31 -12.95
N ALA A 148 -23.45 -14.83 -12.49
CA ALA A 148 -23.14 -16.25 -12.56
C ALA A 148 -24.16 -17.11 -11.80
N SER A 149 -24.55 -16.68 -10.59
CA SER A 149 -25.48 -17.43 -9.74
C SER A 149 -26.90 -17.49 -10.29
N LYS A 150 -27.33 -16.43 -11.00
CA LYS A 150 -28.64 -16.32 -11.63
C LYS A 150 -28.64 -16.84 -13.07
N ASN A 151 -27.46 -16.99 -13.68
CA ASN A 151 -27.27 -17.29 -15.09
C ASN A 151 -27.99 -16.29 -16.02
N VAL A 152 -27.78 -15.00 -15.75
CA VAL A 152 -28.39 -13.87 -16.48
C VAL A 152 -27.32 -12.98 -17.09
N SER A 153 -27.69 -12.26 -18.15
CA SER A 153 -26.82 -11.29 -18.80
C SER A 153 -26.93 -9.91 -18.14
N ILE A 154 -25.79 -9.27 -17.88
CA ILE A 154 -25.72 -7.96 -17.24
C ILE A 154 -24.74 -7.01 -17.92
N ASN A 155 -25.02 -5.72 -17.83
CA ASN A 155 -24.06 -4.65 -18.13
C ASN A 155 -23.60 -4.01 -16.80
N ILE A 156 -22.33 -4.18 -16.45
CA ILE A 156 -21.73 -3.56 -15.27
C ILE A 156 -21.19 -2.18 -15.64
N HIS A 157 -21.66 -1.17 -14.91
CA HIS A 157 -21.21 0.22 -14.98
C HIS A 157 -20.47 0.61 -13.71
N THR A 158 -19.27 1.14 -13.87
CA THR A 158 -18.45 1.69 -12.77
C THR A 158 -17.79 2.97 -13.23
N ASP A 159 -17.62 3.94 -12.35
CA ASP A 159 -16.83 5.14 -12.64
C ASP A 159 -15.34 4.98 -12.34
N SER A 160 -14.95 3.78 -11.88
CA SER A 160 -13.59 3.42 -11.50
C SER A 160 -12.73 2.97 -12.69
N LEU A 161 -12.21 3.93 -13.48
CA LEU A 161 -11.23 3.64 -14.54
C LEU A 161 -10.04 2.82 -14.05
N SER A 162 -9.61 3.06 -12.81
CA SER A 162 -8.50 2.34 -12.19
C SER A 162 -8.80 0.84 -12.04
N SER A 163 -10.02 0.48 -11.68
CA SER A 163 -10.48 -0.91 -11.53
C SER A 163 -10.55 -1.61 -12.88
N ILE A 164 -11.12 -0.94 -13.90
CA ILE A 164 -11.14 -1.45 -15.28
C ILE A 164 -9.72 -1.66 -15.81
N ALA A 165 -8.82 -0.70 -15.60
CA ALA A 165 -7.43 -0.81 -16.03
C ALA A 165 -6.70 -1.96 -15.32
N ALA A 166 -6.95 -2.18 -14.03
CA ALA A 166 -6.38 -3.28 -13.27
C ALA A 166 -6.86 -4.65 -13.77
N ILE A 167 -8.14 -4.79 -14.08
CA ILE A 167 -8.73 -6.01 -14.67
C ILE A 167 -8.13 -6.27 -16.06
N LYS A 168 -8.04 -5.24 -16.92
CA LYS A 168 -7.48 -5.37 -18.27
C LYS A 168 -5.95 -5.58 -18.28
N SER A 169 -5.24 -5.20 -17.21
CA SER A 169 -3.78 -5.27 -17.14
C SER A 169 -3.23 -6.70 -17.11
N ALA A 170 -2.31 -7.02 -18.02
CA ALA A 170 -1.57 -8.28 -18.04
C ALA A 170 -0.45 -8.39 -17.00
N SER A 171 -0.11 -7.28 -16.32
CA SER A 171 0.99 -7.21 -15.37
C SER A 171 0.55 -7.27 -13.90
N THR A 172 -0.76 -7.41 -13.64
CA THR A 172 -1.26 -7.47 -12.26
C THR A 172 -0.71 -8.68 -11.52
N ARG A 173 -0.09 -8.41 -10.36
CA ARG A 173 0.46 -9.44 -9.46
C ARG A 173 -0.51 -9.81 -8.35
N SER A 174 -1.56 -9.01 -8.12
CA SER A 174 -2.53 -9.22 -7.05
C SER A 174 -3.31 -10.52 -7.28
N SER A 175 -3.33 -11.42 -6.31
CA SER A 175 -4.14 -12.65 -6.37
C SER A 175 -5.62 -12.30 -6.38
N PHE A 176 -6.02 -11.33 -5.55
CA PHE A 176 -7.38 -10.81 -5.52
C PHE A 176 -7.85 -10.37 -6.92
N VAL A 177 -7.10 -9.50 -7.60
CA VAL A 177 -7.46 -9.05 -8.97
C VAL A 177 -7.47 -10.22 -9.95
N ASN A 178 -6.51 -11.14 -9.86
CA ASN A 178 -6.45 -12.29 -10.76
C ASN A 178 -7.63 -13.25 -10.58
N ASN A 179 -8.16 -13.41 -9.36
CA ASN A 179 -9.36 -14.20 -9.10
C ASN A 179 -10.59 -13.57 -9.79
N ILE A 180 -10.77 -12.26 -9.65
CA ILE A 180 -11.85 -11.51 -10.32
C ILE A 180 -11.77 -11.71 -11.84
N LYS A 181 -10.55 -11.61 -12.40
CA LYS A 181 -10.31 -11.84 -13.83
C LYS A 181 -10.69 -13.25 -14.27
N GLN A 182 -10.35 -14.27 -13.46
CA GLN A 182 -10.71 -15.65 -13.77
C GLN A 182 -12.23 -15.86 -13.79
N ASP A 183 -12.94 -15.30 -12.80
CA ASP A 183 -14.40 -15.42 -12.73
C ASP A 183 -15.09 -14.66 -13.87
N LEU A 184 -14.61 -13.45 -14.19
CA LEU A 184 -15.04 -12.69 -15.37
C LEU A 184 -14.86 -13.47 -16.67
N VAL A 185 -13.71 -14.13 -16.86
CA VAL A 185 -13.44 -14.91 -18.09
C VAL A 185 -14.40 -16.09 -18.23
N LYS A 186 -14.79 -16.74 -17.14
CA LYS A 186 -15.75 -17.86 -17.15
C LYS A 186 -17.12 -17.42 -17.68
N ILE A 187 -17.58 -16.23 -17.29
CA ILE A 187 -18.90 -15.70 -17.65
C ILE A 187 -18.84 -14.54 -18.63
N LYS A 188 -17.76 -14.40 -19.41
CA LYS A 188 -17.53 -13.26 -20.32
C LYS A 188 -18.65 -13.03 -21.36
N HIS A 189 -19.46 -14.05 -21.62
CA HIS A 189 -20.59 -13.98 -22.56
C HIS A 189 -21.87 -13.43 -21.90
N LEU A 190 -21.90 -13.34 -20.57
CA LEU A 190 -23.00 -12.80 -19.77
C LEU A 190 -22.69 -11.42 -19.19
N VAL A 191 -21.45 -10.93 -19.25
CA VAL A 191 -21.07 -9.67 -18.61
C VAL A 191 -20.46 -8.68 -19.61
N GLY A 192 -21.12 -7.52 -19.73
CA GLY A 192 -20.52 -6.29 -20.23
C GLY A 192 -19.85 -5.51 -19.09
N LEU A 193 -18.73 -4.84 -19.35
CA LEU A 193 -18.07 -3.96 -18.38
C LEU A 193 -17.72 -2.62 -19.02
N SER A 194 -18.42 -1.59 -18.58
CA SER A 194 -18.36 -0.24 -19.14
C SER A 194 -17.95 0.79 -18.08
N TRP A 195 -17.27 1.85 -18.54
CA TRP A 195 -16.97 3.00 -17.71
C TRP A 195 -18.06 4.05 -17.86
N VAL A 196 -18.55 4.56 -16.73
CA VAL A 196 -19.46 5.71 -16.70
C VAL A 196 -18.80 6.89 -16.01
N LYS A 197 -19.15 8.10 -16.41
CA LYS A 197 -18.58 9.30 -15.80
C LYS A 197 -19.23 9.56 -14.45
N ALA A 198 -18.40 9.80 -13.43
CA ALA A 198 -18.86 10.20 -12.11
C ALA A 198 -19.63 11.54 -12.18
N HIS A 199 -20.67 11.66 -11.35
CA HIS A 199 -21.39 12.92 -11.06
C HIS A 199 -22.06 13.65 -12.23
N VAL A 200 -22.28 13.02 -13.40
CA VAL A 200 -22.96 13.65 -14.56
C VAL A 200 -24.45 13.34 -14.69
N GLY A 201 -25.12 13.01 -13.59
CA GLY A 201 -26.58 12.83 -13.61
C GLY A 201 -27.08 11.41 -13.88
N ILE A 202 -26.20 10.43 -14.12
CA ILE A 202 -26.59 9.02 -14.29
C ILE A 202 -27.18 8.50 -12.97
N GLN A 203 -28.49 8.20 -12.98
CA GLN A 203 -29.23 7.86 -11.77
C GLN A 203 -28.70 6.59 -11.09
N GLY A 204 -28.41 5.54 -11.87
CA GLY A 204 -27.82 4.30 -11.35
C GLY A 204 -26.46 4.50 -10.69
N ASN A 205 -25.57 5.32 -11.28
CA ASN A 205 -24.25 5.59 -10.68
C ASN A 205 -24.37 6.40 -9.39
N LYS A 206 -25.29 7.39 -9.35
CA LYS A 206 -25.57 8.15 -8.12
C LYS A 206 -26.11 7.24 -7.02
N LEU A 207 -26.99 6.30 -7.38
CA LEU A 207 -27.53 5.33 -6.44
C LEU A 207 -26.40 4.43 -5.90
N ALA A 208 -25.54 3.88 -6.76
CA ALA A 208 -24.42 3.04 -6.35
C ALA A 208 -23.47 3.79 -5.39
N ASP A 209 -23.08 5.03 -5.70
CA ASP A 209 -22.26 5.88 -4.80
C ASP A 209 -22.92 6.11 -3.44
N GLN A 210 -24.24 6.36 -3.42
CA GLN A 210 -24.99 6.50 -2.17
C GLN A 210 -25.02 5.20 -1.36
N GLN A 211 -25.29 4.07 -2.02
CA GLN A 211 -25.34 2.76 -1.37
C GLN A 211 -23.95 2.32 -0.88
N ALA A 212 -22.88 2.60 -1.62
CA ALA A 212 -21.52 2.27 -1.22
C ALA A 212 -21.07 3.07 0.01
N LYS A 213 -21.44 4.35 0.09
CA LYS A 213 -21.24 5.18 1.29
C LYS A 213 -22.02 4.62 2.47
N LEU A 214 -23.28 4.23 2.27
CA LEU A 214 -24.11 3.60 3.31
C LEU A 214 -23.54 2.24 3.75
N ALA A 215 -22.95 1.48 2.83
CA ALA A 215 -22.35 0.18 3.10
C ALA A 215 -21.13 0.28 4.04
N THR A 216 -20.45 1.43 4.12
CA THR A 216 -19.32 1.63 5.05
C THR A 216 -19.74 1.44 6.53
N THR A 217 -21.00 1.71 6.86
CA THR A 217 -21.51 1.64 8.24
C THR A 217 -22.56 0.56 8.44
N THR A 218 -23.42 0.31 7.45
CA THR A 218 -24.59 -0.58 7.57
C THR A 218 -24.54 -1.81 6.67
N GLY A 219 -23.49 -1.94 5.84
CA GLY A 219 -23.33 -3.08 4.95
C GLY A 219 -23.09 -4.39 5.70
N VAL A 220 -23.40 -5.51 5.06
CA VAL A 220 -23.11 -6.83 5.60
C VAL A 220 -21.59 -7.04 5.65
N ASP A 221 -21.05 -7.42 6.80
CA ASP A 221 -19.61 -7.65 6.96
C ASP A 221 -19.10 -8.71 5.97
N THR A 222 -18.08 -8.32 5.21
CA THR A 222 -17.44 -9.15 4.19
C THR A 222 -15.93 -9.05 4.32
N ILE A 223 -15.28 -10.20 4.14
CA ILE A 223 -13.82 -10.31 4.29
C ILE A 223 -13.20 -10.49 2.92
N ILE A 224 -12.34 -9.54 2.54
CA ILE A 224 -11.41 -9.69 1.43
C ILE A 224 -9.98 -9.48 1.95
N PRO A 225 -8.94 -10.04 1.28
CA PRO A 225 -7.57 -9.81 1.68
C PRO A 225 -7.19 -8.33 1.66
N ALA A 226 -6.47 -7.87 2.67
CA ALA A 226 -5.98 -6.50 2.75
C ALA A 226 -4.90 -6.23 1.69
N PRO A 227 -4.85 -5.03 1.11
CA PRO A 227 -3.89 -4.72 0.08
C PRO A 227 -2.50 -4.56 0.73
N ARG A 228 -1.42 -4.88 0.01
CA ARG A 228 -0.05 -4.66 0.54
C ARG A 228 0.24 -3.18 0.89
N SER A 229 -0.47 -2.24 0.27
CA SER A 229 -0.40 -0.81 0.64
C SER A 229 -0.88 -0.54 2.07
N CYS A 230 -1.71 -1.42 2.65
CA CYS A 230 -2.12 -1.33 4.05
C CYS A 230 -0.94 -1.46 5.01
N VAL A 231 0.00 -2.36 4.72
CA VAL A 231 1.24 -2.50 5.49
C VAL A 231 2.00 -1.19 5.54
N LYS A 232 2.16 -0.52 4.39
CA LYS A 232 2.82 0.81 4.33
C LYS A 232 2.08 1.83 5.20
N ARG A 233 0.76 1.83 5.20
CA ARG A 233 -0.06 2.74 6.03
C ARG A 233 0.10 2.46 7.53
N ILE A 234 0.06 1.20 7.95
CA ILE A 234 0.25 0.77 9.35
C ILE A 234 1.64 1.19 9.83
N LEU A 235 2.67 0.85 9.05
CA LEU A 235 4.06 1.17 9.38
C LEU A 235 4.29 2.67 9.45
N ASN A 236 3.70 3.46 8.55
CA ASN A 236 3.77 4.92 8.64
C ASN A 236 3.09 5.47 9.91
N LYS A 237 1.91 4.94 10.28
CA LYS A 237 1.23 5.35 11.53
C LYS A 237 2.10 5.03 12.75
N LEU A 238 2.72 3.84 12.78
CA LEU A 238 3.65 3.45 13.85
C LEU A 238 4.90 4.32 13.88
N MET A 239 5.52 4.59 12.74
CA MET A 239 6.69 5.46 12.62
C MET A 239 6.39 6.87 13.17
N ILE A 240 5.24 7.44 12.81
CA ILE A 240 4.81 8.75 13.33
C ILE A 240 4.55 8.69 14.84
N LYS A 241 3.97 7.58 15.34
CA LYS A 241 3.75 7.39 16.77
C LYS A 241 5.07 7.28 17.54
N GLU A 242 5.99 6.42 17.11
CA GLU A 242 7.32 6.27 17.70
C GLU A 242 8.05 7.61 17.70
N TRP A 243 7.97 8.37 16.60
CA TRP A 243 8.52 9.71 16.51
C TRP A 243 7.90 10.67 17.54
N ASN A 244 6.57 10.70 17.65
CA ASN A 244 5.87 11.55 18.62
C ASN A 244 6.18 11.16 20.07
N ASP A 245 6.34 9.86 20.36
CA ASP A 245 6.69 9.37 21.69
C ASP A 245 8.13 9.74 22.07
N TYR A 246 9.05 9.56 21.12
CA TYR A 246 10.43 10.01 21.23
C TYR A 246 10.52 11.52 21.49
N TRP A 247 9.76 12.32 20.73
CA TRP A 247 9.66 13.77 20.93
C TRP A 247 9.10 14.14 22.32
N ARG A 248 8.08 13.42 22.81
CA ARG A 248 7.43 13.68 24.11
C ARG A 248 8.28 13.30 25.32
N GLN A 249 9.10 12.24 25.21
CA GLN A 249 9.96 11.77 26.30
C GLN A 249 11.24 12.61 26.46
N TYR A 250 11.51 13.51 25.51
CA TYR A 250 12.62 14.44 25.55
C TYR A 250 12.36 15.61 26.54
N ASN A 251 12.33 15.32 27.83
CA ASN A 251 12.12 16.28 28.93
C ASN A 251 13.38 16.44 29.80
N SER A 252 14.43 17.05 29.26
CA SER A 252 15.45 17.73 30.08
C SER A 252 15.10 19.22 30.18
N THR A 253 15.62 19.92 31.20
CA THR A 253 15.39 21.37 31.43
C THR A 253 15.78 22.24 30.22
N SER A 254 16.56 21.69 29.29
CA SER A 254 16.93 22.24 27.98
C SER A 254 15.84 22.09 26.91
N GLY A 255 15.01 21.04 26.95
CA GLY A 255 13.91 20.77 26.03
C GLY A 255 12.68 21.67 26.23
N ALA A 256 12.54 22.28 27.41
CA ALA A 256 11.46 23.23 27.69
C ALA A 256 11.66 24.59 26.99
N ARG A 257 12.92 25.04 26.81
CA ARG A 257 13.28 26.25 26.04
C ARG A 257 13.36 25.99 24.53
N GLY A 258 13.63 24.75 24.12
CA GLY A 258 13.60 24.29 22.73
C GLY A 258 12.22 24.35 22.04
N ARG A 259 11.14 24.55 22.80
CA ARG A 259 9.78 24.75 22.28
C ARG A 259 9.52 26.16 21.75
N GLU A 260 10.38 27.12 22.07
CA GLU A 260 10.25 28.51 21.63
C GLU A 260 11.26 28.86 20.51
N TYR A 261 12.41 28.19 20.47
CA TYR A 261 13.40 28.22 19.38
C TYR A 261 14.07 26.83 19.32
N LEU A 262 14.15 26.23 18.13
CA LEU A 262 14.72 24.90 17.82
C LEU A 262 16.00 24.49 18.60
N GLU A 263 16.26 23.16 18.62
CA GLU A 263 17.40 22.43 19.20
C GLU A 263 17.19 22.04 20.67
N HIS A 264 17.09 20.77 21.05
CA HIS A 264 18.10 19.74 20.84
C HIS A 264 17.41 18.38 20.89
N VAL A 265 17.25 17.68 19.78
CA VAL A 265 17.35 16.22 19.76
C VAL A 265 18.16 15.95 18.52
N GLY A 266 19.15 15.06 18.60
CA GLY A 266 20.05 14.81 17.47
C GLY A 266 19.27 14.60 16.18
N ASP A 267 19.40 15.53 15.25
CA ASP A 267 18.86 15.43 13.91
C ASP A 267 19.58 14.30 13.14
N ALA A 268 19.19 14.06 11.88
CA ALA A 268 19.87 13.04 11.07
C ALA A 268 21.39 13.27 11.00
N ASP A 269 21.84 14.53 11.08
CA ASP A 269 23.25 14.90 11.08
C ASP A 269 23.97 14.54 12.38
N HIS A 270 23.31 14.69 13.53
CA HIS A 270 23.86 14.26 14.81
C HIS A 270 24.26 12.78 14.76
N TYR A 271 23.38 11.90 14.28
CA TYR A 271 23.66 10.46 14.18
C TYR A 271 24.60 10.08 13.03
N THR A 272 24.68 10.90 11.98
CA THR A 272 25.55 10.66 10.82
C THR A 272 26.97 11.14 11.04
N PHE A 273 27.19 12.13 11.92
CA PHE A 273 28.47 12.82 12.04
C PHE A 273 29.02 12.92 13.48
N SER A 274 28.19 12.77 14.50
CA SER A 274 28.49 13.34 15.83
C SER A 274 28.05 12.49 17.04
N CYS A 275 27.43 11.33 16.83
CA CYS A 275 26.87 10.49 17.89
C CYS A 275 27.87 9.43 18.35
N SER A 276 28.17 9.39 19.65
CA SER A 276 29.11 8.42 20.23
C SER A 276 28.71 6.95 20.03
N LEU A 277 27.41 6.67 19.84
CA LEU A 277 26.91 5.32 19.57
C LEU A 277 27.16 4.86 18.13
N THR A 278 27.43 5.78 17.20
CA THR A 278 27.69 5.51 15.77
C THR A 278 29.08 6.01 15.32
N GLU A 279 29.96 6.33 16.27
CA GLU A 279 31.24 7.03 16.06
C GLU A 279 32.14 6.40 14.99
N LYS A 280 32.26 5.07 15.00
CA LYS A 280 33.05 4.30 14.03
C LYS A 280 32.52 4.33 12.59
N PHE A 281 31.32 4.86 12.38
CA PHE A 281 30.62 4.89 11.09
C PHE A 281 30.29 6.30 10.62
N HIS A 282 30.76 7.31 11.34
CA HIS A 282 30.54 8.68 10.94
C HIS A 282 31.05 8.95 9.53
N LEU A 283 30.24 9.69 8.78
CA LEU A 283 30.69 10.33 7.57
C LEU A 283 31.44 11.62 7.94
N VAL A 284 32.17 12.19 6.99
CA VAL A 284 32.78 13.51 7.21
C VAL A 284 31.67 14.55 7.05
N LYS A 285 31.41 15.32 8.11
CA LYS A 285 30.38 16.37 8.09
C LYS A 285 30.72 17.40 7.01
N PRO A 286 29.86 17.62 6.00
CA PRO A 286 30.08 18.68 5.03
C PRO A 286 29.86 20.05 5.66
N ALA A 287 30.52 21.07 5.13
CA ALA A 287 30.18 22.45 5.45
C ALA A 287 28.73 22.74 5.02
N ASP A 288 27.95 23.47 5.83
CA ASP A 288 26.51 23.67 5.60
C ASP A 288 26.20 24.30 4.23
N ALA A 289 27.06 25.18 3.74
CA ALA A 289 26.97 25.79 2.40
C ALA A 289 27.07 24.77 1.24
N HIS A 290 27.59 23.57 1.49
CA HIS A 290 27.84 22.52 0.49
C HIS A 290 27.03 21.25 0.73
N LYS A 291 26.17 21.24 1.76
CA LYS A 291 25.41 20.09 2.22
C LYS A 291 24.54 19.47 1.13
N ARG A 292 23.83 20.29 0.36
CA ARG A 292 22.99 19.85 -0.78
C ARG A 292 23.80 19.16 -1.88
N ALA A 293 24.94 19.74 -2.26
CA ALA A 293 25.84 19.17 -3.25
C ALA A 293 26.50 17.88 -2.73
N TRP A 294 26.84 17.85 -1.44
CA TRP A 294 27.39 16.67 -0.78
C TRP A 294 26.40 15.49 -0.77
N PHE A 295 25.12 15.73 -0.44
CA PHE A 295 24.08 14.69 -0.51
C PHE A 295 23.82 14.20 -1.95
N GLN A 296 23.81 15.11 -2.93
CA GLN A 296 23.70 14.72 -4.34
C GLN A 296 24.90 13.88 -4.80
N ASN A 297 26.11 14.23 -4.36
CA ASN A 297 27.32 13.45 -4.64
C ASN A 297 27.32 12.10 -3.92
N LEU A 298 26.77 12.02 -2.69
CA LEU A 298 26.63 10.78 -1.95
C LEU A 298 25.66 9.80 -2.62
N ILE A 299 24.52 10.29 -3.14
CA ILE A 299 23.55 9.51 -3.93
C ILE A 299 24.21 8.90 -5.19
N ASN A 300 25.17 9.63 -5.77
CA ASN A 300 25.89 9.23 -6.97
C ASN A 300 27.18 8.46 -6.68
N ASN A 301 27.61 8.35 -5.41
CA ASN A 301 28.82 7.64 -5.00
C ASN A 301 28.48 6.20 -4.59
N SER A 302 28.57 5.31 -5.56
CA SER A 302 28.27 3.88 -5.40
C SER A 302 29.16 3.19 -4.35
N GLN A 303 30.39 3.64 -4.14
CA GLN A 303 31.32 3.05 -3.18
C GLN A 303 30.97 3.42 -1.73
N ALA A 304 30.56 4.67 -1.48
CA ALA A 304 30.08 5.12 -0.17
C ALA A 304 28.75 4.46 0.24
N LEU A 305 27.83 4.33 -0.73
CA LEU A 305 26.54 3.66 -0.55
C LEU A 305 26.68 2.15 -0.32
N ASN A 306 27.52 1.47 -1.12
CA ASN A 306 27.62 0.00 -1.09
C ASN A 306 28.56 -0.54 -0.01
N ASN A 307 29.52 0.24 0.50
CA ASN A 307 30.47 -0.26 1.51
C ASN A 307 30.14 0.27 2.90
N LYS A 308 30.20 1.59 3.14
CA LYS A 308 30.05 2.15 4.50
C LYS A 308 28.61 2.12 5.03
N LEU A 309 27.64 2.57 4.23
CA LEU A 309 26.24 2.59 4.64
C LEU A 309 25.66 1.17 4.73
N LYS A 310 26.01 0.30 3.78
CA LYS A 310 25.61 -1.12 3.80
C LYS A 310 26.15 -1.87 5.03
N GLU A 311 27.41 -1.68 5.41
CA GLU A 311 27.97 -2.27 6.64
C GLU A 311 27.32 -1.71 7.91
N ALA A 312 27.08 -0.40 7.99
CA ALA A 312 26.37 0.22 9.12
C ALA A 312 24.95 -0.37 9.31
N PHE A 313 24.24 -0.66 8.22
CA PHE A 313 22.92 -1.30 8.27
C PHE A 313 22.98 -2.80 8.61
N MET A 314 23.98 -3.55 8.11
CA MET A 314 24.18 -4.95 8.49
C MET A 314 24.43 -5.09 10.00
N ILE A 315 25.27 -4.22 10.56
CA ILE A 315 25.61 -4.24 11.99
C ILE A 315 24.45 -3.70 12.86
N SER A 316 23.64 -2.75 12.38
CA SER A 316 22.40 -2.36 13.07
C SER A 316 21.38 -3.49 13.14
N GLY A 317 21.39 -4.39 12.14
CA GLY A 317 20.69 -5.67 12.17
C GLY A 317 21.25 -6.60 13.24
N ASP A 318 22.56 -6.81 13.27
CA ASP A 318 23.23 -7.64 14.29
C ASP A 318 23.05 -7.12 15.73
N VAL A 319 22.99 -5.80 15.91
CA VAL A 319 22.70 -5.15 17.22
C VAL A 319 21.24 -5.36 17.61
N CYS A 320 20.28 -5.28 16.68
CA CYS A 320 18.88 -5.61 16.97
C CYS A 320 18.68 -7.11 17.26
N ASP A 321 19.40 -7.97 16.55
CA ASP A 321 19.37 -9.43 16.75
C ASP A 321 20.03 -9.82 18.09
N SER A 322 21.08 -9.10 18.51
CA SER A 322 21.72 -9.29 19.83
C SER A 322 20.84 -8.80 20.98
N LEU A 323 20.08 -7.71 20.78
CA LEU A 323 19.14 -7.18 21.77
C LEU A 323 17.86 -8.02 21.90
N THR A 324 17.50 -8.80 20.88
CA THR A 324 16.36 -9.74 20.92
C THR A 324 16.73 -11.12 21.45
N GLN A 325 18.02 -11.48 21.49
CA GLN A 325 18.50 -12.70 22.17
C GLN A 325 18.73 -12.52 23.69
N ALA A 326 18.65 -11.28 24.20
CA ALA A 326 18.83 -10.95 25.61
C ALA A 326 17.50 -10.87 26.40
N VAL A 327 16.39 -11.39 25.84
CA VAL A 327 15.10 -11.59 26.52
C VAL A 327 14.70 -13.06 26.42
#